data_AF-A0A2D5LUQ0-F1
#
_entry.id   AF-A0A2D5LUQ0-F1
#
_cell.length_a   1.000
_cell.length_b   1.000
_cell.length_c   1.000
_cell.angle_alpha   90.00
_cell.angle_beta   90.00
_cell.angle_gamma   90.00
#
_symmetry.space_group_name_H-M   'P 1'
#
loop_
_entity.id
_entity.type
_entity.pdbx_description
1 polymer ?
#
loop_
_entity_poly.entity_id
_entity_poly.type
_entity_poly.pdbx_seq_one_letter_code
_entity_poly.pdbx_strand_id
1 'polypeptide(L)'
;MVNIPEEHKSLKKVYVDTTNVATQIDSPKVYYKIKPEIGYVVCGYCNICFILKEDADLDTDTVFFYDERKSKLEEKSNIEERRI
;
A
#
# COMPACT_ATOMS: atom_id res chain seq x y z
N MET A 1 2.95 12.56 -10.36
CA MET A 1 3.46 11.28 -10.92
C MET A 1 4.75 10.84 -10.19
N VAL A 2 4.65 9.80 -9.36
CA VAL A 2 5.75 9.30 -8.51
C VAL A 2 6.75 8.49 -9.33
N ASN A 3 8.06 8.76 -9.18
CA ASN A 3 9.11 8.06 -9.93
C ASN A 3 9.56 6.78 -9.20
N ILE A 4 8.99 5.64 -9.57
CA ILE A 4 9.28 4.34 -8.94
C ILE A 4 10.40 3.63 -9.71
N PRO A 5 11.49 3.21 -9.04
CA PRO A 5 12.58 2.44 -9.63
C PRO A 5 12.09 1.20 -10.38
N GLU A 6 12.81 0.81 -11.44
CA GLU A 6 12.44 -0.35 -12.27
C GLU A 6 12.33 -1.66 -11.47
N GLU A 7 13.22 -1.83 -10.50
CA GLU A 7 13.24 -2.95 -9.53
C GLU A 7 11.95 -3.11 -8.71
N HIS A 8 11.14 -2.05 -8.61
CA HIS A 8 9.89 -2.03 -7.85
C HIS A 8 8.66 -1.92 -8.73
N LYS A 9 8.80 -1.81 -10.06
CA LYS A 9 7.65 -1.69 -10.98
C LYS A 9 6.79 -2.94 -11.04
N SER A 10 7.38 -4.11 -10.81
CA SER A 10 6.70 -5.42 -10.82
C SER A 10 5.99 -5.75 -9.52
N LEU A 11 6.25 -5.00 -8.44
CA LEU A 11 5.62 -5.20 -7.14
C LEU A 11 4.14 -4.81 -7.19
N LYS A 12 3.34 -5.41 -6.30
CA LYS A 12 1.93 -5.03 -6.13
C LYS A 12 1.85 -3.59 -5.66
N LYS A 13 1.08 -2.75 -6.36
CA LYS A 13 0.93 -1.33 -6.06
C LYS A 13 -0.35 -1.09 -5.27
N VAL A 14 -0.23 -0.43 -4.13
CA VAL A 14 -1.36 -0.04 -3.28
C VAL A 14 -1.33 1.47 -3.12
N TYR A 15 -2.42 2.13 -3.49
CA TYR A 15 -2.52 3.58 -3.38
C TYR A 15 -3.09 3.96 -2.02
N VAL A 16 -2.35 4.76 -1.27
CA VAL A 16 -2.72 5.19 0.09
C VAL A 16 -2.95 6.69 0.13
N ASP A 17 -3.88 7.10 0.97
CA ASP A 17 -4.33 8.47 1.21
C ASP A 17 -3.64 9.12 2.42
N THR A 18 -2.69 8.44 3.05
CA THR A 18 -1.94 8.95 4.19
C THR A 18 -0.47 8.52 4.15
N THR A 19 0.39 9.29 4.82
CA THR A 19 1.83 9.01 4.89
C THR A 19 2.17 7.84 5.83
N ASN A 20 1.31 7.51 6.77
CA ASN A 20 1.57 6.43 7.72
C ASN A 20 0.92 5.13 7.24
N VAL A 21 1.73 4.09 7.04
CA VAL A 21 1.29 2.78 6.58
C VAL A 21 1.67 1.73 7.60
N ALA A 22 0.72 0.91 8.01
CA ALA A 22 0.94 -0.22 8.89
C ALA A 22 0.54 -1.51 8.17
N THR A 23 1.43 -2.50 8.13
CA THR A 23 1.18 -3.79 7.48
C THR A 23 1.13 -4.92 8.49
N GLN A 24 0.22 -5.87 8.29
CA GLN A 24 0.16 -7.11 9.05
C GLN A 24 -0.08 -8.29 8.10
N ILE A 25 0.94 -9.15 7.96
CA ILE A 25 0.83 -10.42 7.25
C ILE A 25 0.62 -11.54 8.27
N ASP A 26 1.67 -11.89 9.02
CA ASP A 26 1.65 -13.01 9.97
C ASP A 26 2.17 -12.60 11.36
N SER A 27 3.33 -11.93 11.41
CA SER A 27 3.89 -11.14 12.54
C SER A 27 5.33 -10.78 12.21
N PRO A 28 5.88 -9.62 12.64
CA PRO A 28 5.28 -8.55 13.42
C PRO A 28 4.47 -7.55 12.57
N LYS A 29 3.68 -6.69 13.24
CA LYS A 29 3.10 -5.50 12.59
C LYS A 29 4.23 -4.53 12.27
N VAL A 30 4.38 -4.16 11.00
CA VAL A 30 5.44 -3.24 10.56
C VAL A 30 4.82 -1.89 10.21
N TYR A 31 5.46 -0.83 10.69
CA TYR A 31 5.05 0.54 10.41
C TYR A 31 6.05 1.17 9.45
N TYR A 32 5.53 1.77 8.39
CA TYR A 32 6.25 2.51 7.38
C TYR A 32 5.73 3.95 7.36
N LYS A 33 6.64 4.90 7.14
CA LYS A 33 6.28 6.29 6.87
C LYS A 33 6.74 6.65 5.47
N ILE A 34 5.79 7.00 4.61
CA ILE A 34 6.06 7.51 3.28
C ILE A 34 6.57 8.95 3.41
N LYS A 35 7.72 9.24 2.81
CA LYS A 35 8.19 10.61 2.66
C LYS A 35 7.39 11.27 1.54
N PRO A 36 6.67 12.38 1.78
CA PRO A 36 5.89 13.05 0.74
C PRO A 36 6.74 13.47 -0.47
N GLU A 37 8.00 13.84 -0.24
CA GLU A 37 8.98 14.18 -1.28
C GLU A 37 9.28 13.01 -2.24
N ILE A 38 9.21 11.77 -1.74
CA ILE A 38 9.44 10.56 -2.54
C ILE A 38 8.12 10.05 -3.11
N GLY A 39 7.05 10.06 -2.32
CA GLY A 39 5.70 9.66 -2.71
C GLY A 39 5.44 8.15 -2.72
N TYR A 40 6.38 7.30 -2.26
CA TYR A 40 6.14 5.86 -2.09
C TYR A 40 7.02 5.24 -0.99
N VAL A 41 6.64 4.04 -0.54
CA VAL A 41 7.46 3.16 0.31
C VAL A 41 7.27 1.71 -0.09
N VAL A 42 8.34 0.92 -0.04
CA VAL A 42 8.30 -0.52 -0.36
C VAL A 42 8.40 -1.32 0.92
N CYS A 43 7.44 -2.23 1.11
CA CYS A 43 7.51 -3.22 2.17
C CYS A 43 8.31 -4.43 1.69
N GLY A 44 9.51 -4.62 2.24
CA GLY A 44 10.39 -5.74 1.91
C GLY A 44 9.88 -7.11 2.37
N TYR A 45 8.91 -7.17 3.29
CA TYR A 45 8.30 -8.43 3.74
C TYR A 45 7.12 -8.84 2.86
N CYS A 46 6.32 -7.86 2.44
CA CYS A 46 5.09 -8.10 1.70
C CYS A 46 5.30 -8.08 0.18
N ASN A 47 6.43 -7.58 -0.33
CA ASN A 47 6.64 -7.28 -1.75
C ASN A 47 5.55 -6.34 -2.31
N ILE A 48 5.16 -5.34 -1.50
CA ILE A 48 4.13 -4.35 -1.84
C ILE A 48 4.76 -2.97 -1.87
N CYS A 49 4.43 -2.20 -2.90
CA CYS A 49 4.77 -0.80 -3.05
C CYS A 49 3.54 0.04 -2.69
N PHE A 50 3.62 0.77 -1.58
CA PHE A 50 2.60 1.74 -1.18
C PHE A 50 2.92 3.09 -1.80
N ILE A 51 1.99 3.61 -2.58
CA ILE A 51 2.15 4.86 -3.34
C ILE A 51 1.19 5.87 -2.75
N LEU A 52 1.72 7.03 -2.38
CA LEU A 52 0.93 8.14 -1.89
C LEU A 52 0.11 8.74 -3.05
N LYS A 53 -1.18 8.93 -2.85
CA LYS A 53 -2.02 9.64 -3.81
C LYS A 53 -1.67 11.12 -3.85
N GLU A 54 -2.01 11.80 -4.95
CA GLU A 54 -1.75 13.24 -5.11
C GLU A 54 -2.63 14.10 -4.19
N ASP A 55 -3.80 13.58 -3.80
CA ASP A 55 -4.75 14.16 -2.86
C ASP A 55 -4.62 13.58 -1.44
N ALA A 56 -3.51 12.88 -1.15
CA ALA A 56 -3.30 12.29 0.16
C ALA A 56 -3.18 13.34 1.26
N ASP A 57 -3.73 13.01 2.42
CA ASP A 57 -3.64 13.80 3.62
C ASP A 57 -2.25 13.64 4.25
N LEU A 58 -1.51 14.75 4.26
CA LEU A 58 -0.16 14.84 4.80
C LEU A 58 -0.14 15.33 6.26
N ASP A 59 -1.23 15.94 6.70
CA ASP A 59 -1.29 16.71 7.94
C ASP A 59 -1.93 15.92 9.07
N THR A 60 -2.74 14.90 8.77
CA THR A 60 -3.37 14.06 9.79
C THR A 60 -2.54 12.83 10.15
N ASP A 61 -2.56 12.47 11.44
CA ASP A 61 -1.98 11.23 11.99
C ASP A 61 -2.81 9.97 11.66
N THR A 62 -3.52 9.99 10.54
CA THR A 62 -4.23 8.81 10.02
C THR A 62 -3.21 7.72 9.66
N VAL A 63 -3.60 6.45 9.83
CA VAL A 63 -2.74 5.31 9.54
C VAL A 63 -3.49 4.36 8.60
N PHE A 64 -2.94 4.13 7.42
CA PHE A 64 -3.44 3.13 6.50
C PHE A 64 -3.03 1.75 6.97
N PHE A 65 -4.01 0.89 7.27
CA PHE A 65 -3.74 -0.47 7.73
C PHE A 65 -3.96 -1.50 6.62
N TYR A 66 -2.87 -2.13 6.17
CA TYR A 66 -2.88 -3.18 5.16
C TYR A 66 -2.86 -4.57 5.83
N ASP A 67 -3.94 -5.33 5.63
CA ASP A 67 -4.09 -6.72 6.05
C ASP A 67 -4.17 -7.63 4.82
N GLU A 68 -3.17 -8.49 4.63
CA GLU A 68 -3.10 -9.37 3.45
C GLU A 68 -4.27 -10.35 3.39
N ARG A 69 -4.79 -10.81 4.55
CA ARG A 69 -5.93 -11.75 4.59
C ARG A 69 -7.19 -11.10 4.06
N LYS A 70 -7.42 -9.82 4.40
CA LYS A 70 -8.53 -9.03 3.86
C LYS A 70 -8.32 -8.68 2.39
N SER A 71 -7.10 -8.30 2.00
CA SER A 71 -6.82 -7.95 0.60
C SER A 71 -7.05 -9.14 -0.35
N LYS A 72 -6.68 -10.37 0.04
CA LYS A 72 -6.95 -11.58 -0.76
C LYS A 72 -8.45 -11.91 -0.88
N LEU A 73 -9.26 -11.54 0.11
CA LEU A 73 -10.71 -11.70 0.06
C LEU A 73 -11.32 -10.71 -0.92
N GLU A 74 -10.94 -9.44 -0.85
CA GLU A 74 -11.41 -8.40 -1.78
C GLU A 74 -10.99 -8.69 -3.23
N GLU A 75 -9.78 -9.21 -3.46
CA GLU A 75 -9.33 -9.58 -4.81
C GLU A 75 -10.19 -10.71 -5.40
N LYS A 76 -10.58 -11.70 -4.58
CA LYS A 76 -11.45 -12.80 -5.01
C LYS A 76 -12.87 -12.33 -5.31
N SER A 77 -13.43 -11.46 -4.47
CA SER A 77 -14.77 -10.90 -4.66
C SER A 77 -14.86 -10.05 -5.93
N ASN A 78 -13.86 -9.20 -6.20
CA ASN A 78 -13.82 -8.39 -7.42
C ASN A 78 -13.66 -9.23 -8.71
N ILE A 79 -13.00 -10.40 -8.63
CA ILE A 79 -12.89 -11.33 -9.77
C ILE A 79 -14.22 -12.05 -10.02
N GLU A 80 -14.96 -12.39 -8.96
CA GLU A 80 -16.29 -13.00 -9.10
C GLU A 80 -17.33 -12.03 -9.65
N GLU A 81 -17.38 -10.78 -9.18
CA GLU A 81 -18.32 -9.76 -9.72
C GLU A 81 -18.08 -9.43 -11.20
N ARG A 82 -16.84 -9.54 -11.67
CA ARG A 82 -16.50 -9.33 -13.10
C ARG A 82 -16.81 -10.52 -14.01
N ARG A 83 -17.22 -11.66 -13.45
CA ARG A 83 -17.59 -12.87 -14.21
C ARG A 83 -19.10 -13.03 -14.40
N ILE A 84 -19.91 -12.11 -13.87
CA ILE A 84 -21.38 -12.12 -13.95
C ILE A 84 -21.85 -11.17 -15.06
#